data_AF-A0A4Q3YEX9-F1
#
_entry.id   AF-A0A4Q3YEX9-F1
#
_cell.length_a   1.000
_cell.length_b   1.000
_cell.length_c   1.000
_cell.angle_alpha   90.00
_cell.angle_beta   90.00
_cell.angle_gamma   90.00
#
_symmetry.space_group_name_H-M   'P 1'
#
loop_
_entity.id
_entity.type
_entity.pdbx_description
1 polymer ?
#
loop_
_entity_poly.entity_id
_entity_poly.type
_entity_poly.pdbx_seq_one_letter_code
_entity_poly.pdbx_strand_id
1 'polypeptide(L)'
;MSDLLDLEVTDDELGLLVGVSGRHIRRLIGDARTGRNRYRLQVAIPALIDAMSGGGAGADLTKERVRKLRADATMAELALAKARGEVAPLEEIEKAWGLLLTTIRTNVMNVPARVVLQLLGETDEANFKKVLRGELTEALVRASEAELELEEV
;
A
#
# COMPACT_ATOMS: atom_id res chain seq x y z
N MET A 1 -19.00 3.20 50.57
CA MET A 1 -18.49 2.96 49.19
C MET A 1 -18.42 1.48 48.77
N SER A 2 -18.78 0.50 49.63
CA SER A 2 -18.85 -0.95 49.25
C SER A 2 -20.20 -1.37 48.68
N ASP A 3 -21.26 -0.59 48.94
CA ASP A 3 -22.66 -1.02 48.76
C ASP A 3 -23.06 -1.30 47.30
N LEU A 4 -22.42 -0.63 46.34
CA LEU A 4 -22.73 -0.81 44.91
C LEU A 4 -22.09 -2.06 44.31
N LEU A 5 -20.90 -2.46 44.79
CA LEU A 5 -20.17 -3.61 44.25
C LEU A 5 -20.78 -4.94 44.70
N ASP A 6 -21.33 -4.93 45.92
CA ASP A 6 -21.98 -6.08 46.54
C ASP A 6 -23.47 -6.23 46.16
N LEU A 7 -24.03 -5.22 45.47
CA LEU A 7 -25.42 -5.20 45.06
C LEU A 7 -25.75 -6.38 44.14
N GLU A 8 -26.78 -7.14 44.52
CA GLU A 8 -27.33 -8.21 43.71
C GLU A 8 -28.46 -7.69 42.83
N VAL A 9 -28.34 -7.92 41.53
CA VAL A 9 -29.22 -7.42 40.48
C VAL A 9 -29.75 -8.60 39.66
N THR A 10 -30.96 -8.48 39.14
CA THR A 10 -31.60 -9.47 38.26
C THR A 10 -31.10 -9.35 36.81
N ASP A 11 -31.39 -10.35 35.96
CA ASP A 11 -31.07 -10.27 34.53
C ASP A 11 -31.82 -9.17 33.80
N ASP A 12 -33.07 -8.89 34.19
CA ASP A 12 -33.87 -7.81 33.61
C ASP A 12 -33.32 -6.43 33.96
N GLU A 13 -32.95 -6.20 35.23
CA GLU A 13 -32.34 -4.95 35.68
C GLU A 13 -30.95 -4.73 35.05
N LEU A 14 -30.14 -5.79 34.94
CA LEU A 14 -28.84 -5.71 34.28
C LEU A 14 -28.99 -5.50 32.77
N GLY A 15 -30.02 -6.07 32.16
CA GLY A 15 -30.39 -5.82 30.77
C GLY A 15 -30.77 -4.36 30.52
N LEU A 16 -31.61 -3.78 31.40
CA LEU A 16 -31.99 -2.37 31.33
C LEU A 16 -30.79 -1.43 31.42
N LEU A 17 -29.82 -1.73 32.29
CA LEU A 17 -28.62 -0.91 32.47
C LEU A 17 -27.75 -0.83 31.21
N VAL A 18 -27.71 -1.91 30.42
CA VAL A 18 -26.82 -2.08 29.27
C VAL A 18 -27.57 -1.82 27.94
N GLY A 19 -28.90 -1.76 27.98
CA GLY A 19 -29.75 -1.59 26.80
C GLY A 19 -29.96 -2.89 26.01
N VAL A 20 -29.91 -4.05 26.66
CA VAL A 20 -30.15 -5.37 26.05
C VAL A 20 -31.23 -6.14 26.83
N SER A 21 -31.85 -7.15 26.21
CA SER A 21 -32.89 -7.93 26.91
C SER A 21 -32.28 -8.84 28.00
N GLY A 22 -33.04 -9.11 29.07
CA GLY A 22 -32.60 -10.05 30.13
C GLY A 22 -32.30 -11.47 29.61
N ARG A 23 -32.99 -11.91 28.55
CA ARG A 23 -32.67 -13.14 27.81
C ARG A 23 -31.27 -13.08 27.18
N HIS A 24 -30.86 -11.93 26.67
CA HIS A 24 -29.54 -11.72 26.08
C HIS A 24 -28.45 -11.76 27.16
N ILE A 25 -28.67 -11.12 28.32
CA ILE A 25 -27.78 -11.19 29.47
C ILE A 25 -27.58 -12.64 29.94
N ARG A 26 -28.67 -13.39 30.08
CA ARG A 26 -28.64 -14.80 30.47
C ARG A 26 -27.83 -15.67 29.49
N ARG A 27 -27.88 -15.35 28.20
CA ARG A 27 -27.11 -16.03 27.16
C ARG A 27 -25.62 -15.69 27.21
N LEU A 28 -25.27 -14.43 27.51
CA LEU A 28 -23.89 -13.96 27.49
C LEU A 28 -23.10 -14.29 28.76
N ILE A 29 -23.72 -14.13 29.94
CA ILE A 29 -23.05 -14.23 31.24
C ILE A 29 -23.76 -15.20 32.19
N GLY A 30 -24.47 -16.20 31.65
CA GLY A 30 -25.24 -17.17 32.43
C GLY A 30 -24.45 -17.86 33.54
N ASP A 31 -23.16 -18.08 33.31
CA ASP A 31 -22.25 -18.77 34.24
C ASP A 31 -21.75 -17.86 35.38
N ALA A 32 -21.93 -16.54 35.27
CA ALA A 32 -21.51 -15.56 36.28
C ALA A 32 -22.57 -15.31 37.39
N ARG A 33 -23.58 -16.19 37.51
CA ARG A 33 -24.67 -16.07 38.47
C ARG A 33 -24.20 -16.38 39.89
N THR A 34 -24.61 -15.55 40.85
CA THR A 34 -24.34 -15.76 42.28
C THR A 34 -25.48 -16.48 43.01
N GLY A 35 -26.65 -16.59 42.35
CA GLY A 35 -27.81 -17.30 42.87
C GLY A 35 -28.91 -17.45 41.82
N ARG A 36 -30.11 -17.89 42.25
CA ARG A 36 -31.28 -18.02 41.35
C ARG A 36 -31.69 -16.66 40.83
N ASN A 37 -31.37 -16.40 39.57
CA ASN A 37 -31.62 -15.13 38.90
C ASN A 37 -31.01 -13.91 39.64
N ARG A 38 -29.77 -14.07 40.09
CA ARG A 38 -29.01 -13.04 40.81
C ARG A 38 -27.60 -12.92 40.26
N TYR A 39 -27.16 -11.68 40.12
CA TYR A 39 -25.85 -11.30 39.65
C TYR A 39 -25.29 -10.21 40.56
N ARG A 40 -24.08 -10.41 41.09
CA ARG A 40 -23.36 -9.33 41.77
C ARG A 40 -22.71 -8.43 40.74
N LEU A 41 -22.93 -7.11 40.85
CA LEU A 41 -22.43 -6.14 39.87
C LEU A 41 -20.91 -6.23 39.67
N GLN A 42 -20.14 -6.48 40.75
CA GLN A 42 -18.68 -6.65 40.68
C GLN A 42 -18.22 -7.79 39.75
N VAL A 43 -19.02 -8.85 39.60
CA VAL A 43 -18.69 -10.01 38.74
C VAL A 43 -19.33 -9.87 37.37
N ALA A 44 -20.56 -9.35 37.32
CA ALA A 44 -21.35 -9.29 36.10
C ALA A 44 -20.82 -8.27 35.09
N ILE A 45 -20.34 -7.10 35.53
CA ILE A 45 -19.85 -6.04 34.64
C ILE A 45 -18.58 -6.48 33.87
N PRO A 46 -17.51 -7.00 34.52
CA PRO A 46 -16.35 -7.51 33.79
C PRO A 46 -16.68 -8.65 32.83
N ALA A 47 -17.51 -9.60 33.26
CA ALA A 47 -17.94 -10.73 32.41
C ALA A 47 -18.73 -10.26 31.19
N LEU A 48 -19.55 -9.22 31.34
CA LEU A 48 -20.31 -8.64 30.26
C LEU A 48 -19.40 -7.89 29.27
N ILE A 49 -18.45 -7.10 29.76
CA ILE A 49 -17.47 -6.41 28.90
C ILE A 49 -16.69 -7.43 28.07
N ASP A 50 -16.25 -8.53 28.68
CA ASP A 50 -15.53 -9.59 27.96
C ASP A 50 -16.42 -10.29 26.92
N ALA A 51 -17.65 -10.66 27.29
CA ALA A 51 -18.61 -11.29 26.40
C ALA A 51 -19.05 -10.38 25.22
N MET A 52 -19.20 -9.07 25.46
CA MET A 52 -19.61 -8.10 24.43
C MET A 52 -18.45 -7.65 23.55
N SER A 53 -17.22 -7.63 24.08
CA SER A 53 -16.00 -7.37 23.29
C SER A 53 -15.59 -8.59 22.44
N GLY A 54 -16.33 -9.70 22.55
CA GLY A 54 -16.12 -10.93 21.78
C GLY A 54 -15.01 -11.83 22.33
N GLY A 55 -14.58 -11.62 23.57
CA GLY A 55 -13.37 -12.22 24.14
C GLY A 55 -12.11 -11.92 23.30
N GLY A 56 -10.94 -12.42 23.74
CA GLY A 56 -9.68 -12.25 22.99
C GLY A 56 -9.78 -12.64 21.50
N ALA A 57 -10.58 -13.67 21.19
CA ALA A 57 -10.81 -14.13 19.82
C ALA A 57 -11.61 -13.15 18.95
N GLY A 58 -12.59 -12.43 19.52
CA GLY A 58 -13.38 -11.41 18.80
C GLY A 58 -12.57 -10.13 18.52
N ALA A 59 -11.69 -9.77 19.46
CA ALA A 59 -10.74 -8.67 19.26
C ALA A 59 -9.74 -8.99 18.12
N ASP A 60 -9.19 -10.20 18.09
CA ASP A 60 -8.26 -10.60 17.03
C ASP A 60 -8.93 -10.77 15.67
N LEU A 61 -10.15 -11.33 15.61
CA LEU A 61 -10.95 -11.36 14.39
C LEU A 61 -11.26 -9.94 13.86
N THR A 62 -11.50 -8.99 14.76
CA THR A 62 -11.73 -7.59 14.37
C THR A 62 -10.45 -6.95 13.82
N LYS A 63 -9.29 -7.21 14.43
CA LYS A 63 -7.99 -6.75 13.91
C LYS A 63 -7.70 -7.29 12.52
N GLU A 64 -7.89 -8.59 12.30
CA GLU A 64 -7.66 -9.22 10.99
C GLU A 64 -8.63 -8.71 9.93
N ARG A 65 -9.90 -8.47 10.30
CA ARG A 65 -10.88 -7.83 9.40
C ARG A 65 -10.46 -6.42 9.01
N VAL A 66 -9.98 -5.61 9.96
CA VAL A 66 -9.47 -4.26 9.69
C VAL A 66 -8.23 -4.31 8.79
N ARG A 67 -7.32 -5.27 9.01
CA ARG A 67 -6.14 -5.47 8.16
C ARG A 67 -6.54 -5.83 6.73
N LYS A 68 -7.49 -6.75 6.55
CA LYS A 68 -8.02 -7.11 5.23
C LYS A 68 -8.66 -5.91 4.55
N LEU A 69 -9.52 -5.17 5.24
CA LEU A 69 -10.18 -3.98 4.69
C LEU A 69 -9.16 -2.93 4.21
N ARG A 70 -8.08 -2.72 4.98
CA ARG A 70 -6.98 -1.83 4.57
C ARG A 70 -6.26 -2.33 3.32
N ALA A 71 -5.96 -3.62 3.24
CA ALA A 71 -5.34 -4.21 2.05
C ALA A 71 -6.25 -4.08 0.82
N ASP A 72 -7.55 -4.34 0.97
CA ASP A 72 -8.54 -4.20 -0.09
C ASP A 72 -8.65 -2.73 -0.57
N ALA A 73 -8.60 -1.76 0.37
CA ALA A 73 -8.58 -0.34 0.05
C ALA A 73 -7.32 0.05 -0.74
N THR A 74 -6.13 -0.39 -0.30
CA THR A 74 -4.87 -0.14 -1.03
C THR A 74 -4.89 -0.77 -2.43
N MET A 75 -5.46 -1.97 -2.58
CA MET A 75 -5.63 -2.59 -3.90
C MET A 75 -6.55 -1.78 -4.81
N ALA A 76 -7.64 -1.24 -4.28
CA ALA A 76 -8.56 -0.38 -5.03
C ALA A 76 -7.90 0.95 -5.44
N GLU A 77 -7.12 1.56 -4.55
CA GLU A 77 -6.32 2.76 -4.85
C GLU A 77 -5.29 2.49 -5.95
N LEU A 78 -4.57 1.35 -5.88
CA LEU A 78 -3.61 0.97 -6.90
C LEU A 78 -4.28 0.69 -8.26
N ALA A 79 -5.45 0.06 -8.27
CA ALA A 79 -6.22 -0.18 -9.48
C ALA A 79 -6.70 1.15 -10.12
N LEU A 80 -7.13 2.11 -9.30
CA LEU A 80 -7.49 3.45 -9.77
C LEU A 80 -6.28 4.19 -10.34
N ALA A 81 -5.13 4.12 -9.67
CA ALA A 81 -3.89 4.75 -10.15
C ALA A 81 -3.40 4.13 -11.47
N LYS A 82 -3.51 2.80 -11.63
CA LYS A 82 -3.28 2.12 -12.92
C LYS A 82 -4.22 2.62 -14.01
N ALA A 83 -5.52 2.72 -13.72
CA ALA A 83 -6.51 3.21 -14.68
C ALA A 83 -6.29 4.67 -15.09
N ARG A 84 -5.66 5.47 -14.22
CA ARG A 84 -5.24 6.86 -14.51
C ARG A 84 -3.90 6.95 -15.25
N GLY A 85 -3.19 5.85 -15.45
CA GLY A 85 -1.86 5.84 -16.04
C GLY A 85 -0.75 6.37 -15.12
N GLU A 86 -1.00 6.45 -13.81
CA GLU A 86 -0.01 6.92 -12.82
C GLU A 86 0.95 5.80 -12.36
N VAL A 87 0.68 4.55 -12.75
CA VAL A 87 1.45 3.37 -12.35
C VAL A 87 1.89 2.63 -13.60
N ALA A 88 3.20 2.58 -13.83
CA ALA A 88 3.82 1.77 -14.87
C ALA A 88 4.52 0.55 -14.26
N PRO A 89 4.50 -0.62 -14.91
CA PRO A 89 5.26 -1.80 -14.47
C PRO A 89 6.75 -1.50 -14.44
N LEU A 90 7.41 -1.80 -13.32
CA LEU A 90 8.84 -1.52 -13.15
C LEU A 90 9.68 -2.26 -14.20
N GLU A 91 9.32 -3.50 -14.52
CA GLU A 91 10.02 -4.31 -15.53
C GLU A 91 9.99 -3.66 -16.93
N GLU A 92 8.89 -3.00 -17.30
CA GLU A 92 8.78 -2.29 -18.58
C GLU A 92 9.63 -1.04 -18.59
N ILE A 93 9.64 -0.28 -17.49
CA ILE A 93 10.51 0.89 -17.33
C ILE A 93 11.99 0.48 -17.45
N GLU A 94 12.40 -0.60 -16.78
CA GLU A 94 13.78 -1.09 -16.83
C GLU A 94 14.19 -1.49 -18.25
N LYS A 95 13.32 -2.19 -18.98
CA LYS A 95 13.56 -2.56 -20.38
C LYS A 95 13.65 -1.33 -21.29
N ALA A 96 12.69 -0.41 -21.18
CA ALA A 96 12.66 0.83 -21.96
C ALA A 96 13.94 1.66 -21.72
N TRP A 97 14.35 1.78 -20.46
CA TRP A 97 15.55 2.51 -20.07
C TRP A 97 16.82 1.82 -20.58
N GLY A 98 16.90 0.49 -20.48
CA GLY A 98 18.01 -0.29 -21.03
C GLY A 98 18.15 -0.13 -22.54
N LEU A 99 17.03 -0.10 -23.27
CA LEU A 99 17.00 0.12 -24.71
C LEU A 99 17.48 1.54 -25.05
N LEU A 100 16.95 2.56 -24.37
CA LEU A 100 17.37 3.96 -24.55
C LEU A 100 18.88 4.14 -24.35
N LEU A 101 19.43 3.62 -23.25
CA LEU A 101 20.86 3.70 -22.95
C LEU A 101 21.70 2.96 -24.00
N THR A 102 21.22 1.83 -24.51
CA THR A 102 21.89 1.08 -25.56
C THR A 102 21.92 1.86 -26.87
N THR A 103 20.82 2.52 -27.23
CA THR A 103 20.73 3.39 -28.41
C THR A 103 21.67 4.58 -28.31
N ILE A 104 21.67 5.28 -27.17
CA ILE A 104 22.60 6.40 -26.90
C ILE A 104 24.05 5.94 -27.08
N ARG A 105 24.44 4.83 -26.42
CA ARG A 105 25.80 4.29 -26.50
C ARG A 105 26.18 3.99 -27.95
N THR A 106 25.31 3.32 -28.69
CA THR A 106 25.55 2.94 -30.09
C THR A 106 25.78 4.19 -30.97
N ASN A 107 24.91 5.19 -30.87
CA ASN A 107 25.00 6.40 -31.68
C ASN A 107 26.27 7.21 -31.40
N VAL A 108 26.62 7.37 -30.12
CA VAL A 108 27.82 8.10 -29.69
C VAL A 108 29.09 7.35 -30.12
N MET A 109 29.15 6.03 -29.93
CA MET A 109 30.32 5.23 -30.32
C MET A 109 30.55 5.18 -31.83
N ASN A 110 29.51 5.47 -32.63
CA ASN A 110 29.64 5.58 -34.09
C ASN A 110 30.13 6.97 -34.56
N VAL A 111 30.20 7.97 -33.68
CA VAL A 111 30.65 9.34 -34.06
C VAL A 111 32.04 9.33 -34.69
N PRO A 112 33.08 8.68 -34.11
CA PRO A 112 34.43 8.71 -34.66
C PRO A 112 34.49 8.24 -36.12
N ALA A 113 33.74 7.19 -36.46
CA ALA A 113 33.70 6.66 -37.82
C ALA A 113 33.11 7.66 -38.83
N ARG A 114 32.20 8.55 -38.41
CA ARG A 114 31.57 9.56 -39.28
C ARG A 114 32.43 10.80 -39.47
N VAL A 115 33.15 11.21 -38.42
CA VAL A 115 33.92 12.46 -38.43
C VAL A 115 35.38 12.30 -38.81
N VAL A 116 35.93 11.08 -38.80
CA VAL A 116 37.36 10.82 -39.04
C VAL A 116 37.87 11.48 -40.33
N LEU A 117 37.12 11.39 -41.43
CA LEU A 117 37.52 11.99 -42.71
C LEU A 117 37.46 13.51 -42.72
N GLN A 118 36.59 14.11 -41.91
CA GLN A 118 36.46 15.57 -41.79
C GLN A 118 37.54 16.17 -40.88
N LEU A 119 38.03 15.39 -39.92
CA LEU A 119 39.02 15.81 -38.94
C LEU A 119 40.45 15.42 -39.32
N LEU A 120 40.64 14.56 -40.33
CA LEU A 120 41.96 14.10 -40.74
C LEU A 120 42.76 15.27 -41.34
N GLY A 121 43.86 15.63 -40.69
CA GLY A 121 44.72 16.74 -41.12
C GLY A 121 44.22 18.13 -40.73
N GLU A 122 43.14 18.22 -39.95
CA GLU A 122 42.69 19.49 -39.38
C GLU A 122 43.72 20.01 -38.36
N THR A 123 44.09 21.28 -38.49
CA THR A 123 45.09 21.95 -37.63
C THR A 123 44.49 23.12 -36.84
N ASP A 124 43.30 23.59 -37.21
CA ASP A 124 42.54 24.56 -36.43
C ASP A 124 41.73 23.85 -35.32
N GLU A 125 42.17 24.03 -34.08
CA GLU A 125 41.51 23.51 -32.89
C GLU A 125 40.06 23.97 -32.75
N ALA A 126 39.74 25.21 -33.15
CA ALA A 126 38.40 25.75 -33.06
C ALA A 126 37.45 25.01 -34.00
N ASN A 127 37.88 24.78 -35.25
CA ASN A 127 37.11 24.02 -36.22
C ASN A 127 36.97 22.55 -35.82
N PHE A 128 38.05 21.93 -35.32
CA PHE A 128 38.02 20.55 -34.82
C PHE A 128 36.94 20.36 -33.75
N LYS A 129 36.94 21.22 -32.72
CA LYS A 129 35.95 21.17 -31.64
C LYS A 129 34.52 21.40 -32.15
N LYS A 130 34.35 22.30 -33.13
CA LYS A 130 33.05 22.60 -33.73
C LYS A 130 32.46 21.37 -34.42
N VAL A 131 33.24 20.73 -35.30
CA VAL A 131 32.82 19.52 -36.05
C VAL A 131 32.51 18.37 -35.09
N LEU A 132 33.41 18.09 -34.14
CA LEU A 132 33.21 17.00 -33.18
C LEU A 132 31.98 17.23 -32.29
N ARG A 133 31.77 18.46 -31.81
CA ARG A 133 30.60 18.79 -30.98
C ARG A 133 29.30 18.70 -31.77
N GLY A 134 29.28 19.15 -33.03
CA GLY A 134 28.12 19.05 -33.89
C GLY A 134 27.65 17.61 -34.03
N GLU A 135 28.57 16.71 -34.35
CA GLU A 135 28.27 15.30 -34.57
C GLU A 135 27.91 14.52 -33.30
N LEU A 136 28.51 14.88 -32.15
CA LEU A 136 28.06 14.37 -30.85
C LEU A 136 26.62 14.83 -30.55
N THR A 137 26.30 16.09 -30.84
CA THR A 137 24.95 16.64 -30.62
C THR A 137 23.94 15.92 -31.51
N GLU A 138 24.24 15.73 -32.79
CA GLU A 138 23.39 14.98 -33.71
C GLU A 138 23.24 13.50 -33.32
N ALA A 139 24.26 12.88 -32.75
CA ALA A 139 24.18 11.51 -32.25
C ALA A 139 23.20 11.39 -31.07
N LEU A 140 23.20 12.39 -30.18
CA LEU A 140 22.28 12.45 -29.04
C LEU A 140 20.85 12.77 -29.47
N VAL A 141 20.66 13.70 -30.41
CA VAL A 141 19.34 14.02 -30.98
C VAL A 141 18.74 12.77 -31.62
N ARG A 142 19.51 12.07 -32.47
CA ARG A 142 19.08 10.80 -33.08
C ARG A 142 18.73 9.73 -32.04
N ALA A 143 19.45 9.68 -30.91
CA ALA A 143 19.12 8.75 -29.84
C ALA A 143 17.84 9.15 -29.08
N SER A 144 17.53 10.44 -28.98
CA SER A 144 16.32 10.94 -28.34
C SER A 144 15.06 10.80 -29.19
N GLU A 145 15.21 10.84 -30.51
CA GLU A 145 14.11 10.68 -31.48
C GLU A 145 13.86 9.20 -31.82
N ALA A 146 14.70 8.29 -31.34
CA ALA A 146 14.51 6.87 -31.56
C ALA A 146 13.21 6.42 -30.89
N GLU A 147 12.24 6.04 -31.71
CA GLU A 147 10.95 5.53 -31.25
C GLU A 147 11.18 4.19 -30.54
N LEU A 148 10.87 4.15 -29.25
CA LEU A 148 10.95 2.93 -28.46
C LEU A 148 9.65 2.17 -28.69
N GLU A 149 9.67 1.17 -29.58
CA GLU A 149 8.59 0.20 -29.67
C GLU A 149 8.58 -0.63 -28.38
N LEU A 150 7.71 -0.25 -27.46
CA LEU A 150 7.38 -1.08 -26.31
C LEU A 150 6.31 -2.05 -26.78
N GLU A 151 6.64 -3.34 -26.87
CA GLU A 151 5.62 -4.39 -27.05
C GLU A 151 4.64 -4.30 -25.88
N GLU A 152 3.38 -3.96 -26.16
CA GLU A 152 2.28 -4.06 -25.20
C GLU A 152 2.13 -5.54 -24.78
N VAL A 153 2.19 -5.81 -23.47
CA VAL A 153 1.93 -7.13 -22.87
C VAL A 153 0.48 -7.21 -22.40
#